data_AF-A0A3Q7F3U2-F1
#
_entry.id   AF-A0A3Q7F3U2-F1
#
_cell.length_a   1.000
_cell.length_b   1.000
_cell.length_c   1.000
_cell.angle_alpha   90.00
_cell.angle_beta   90.00
_cell.angle_gamma   90.00
#
_symmetry.space_group_name_H-M   'P 1'
#
loop_
_entity.id
_entity.type
_entity.pdbx_description
1 polymer ?
#
loop_
_entity_poly.entity_id
_entity_poly.type
_entity_poly.pdbx_seq_one_letter_code
_entity_poly.pdbx_strand_id
1 'polypeptide(L)'
;MKFSDMKLQAMNAVRAYFVRNWTREDLMNTGEMTQHAYASLKRVYLTLFFAMWSFTFGSYLHWIWEAGGRFTVLSSVASLLCLYLTSPSSVRTRVLLLMIAAFSIGASIGIFTKYFFEIDQELVFRLLAPPTLGIGFIWVGSTYTRERSAIYKGCLFYSCLLFYSTFNASNSEYIDSHTAHRMLKVCIVFALFMGYIVVYSQEILYDAHFGEINFVNRTLSIFFRLPGILVHTARLCLRA
;
A
#
# COMPACT_ATOMS: atom_id res chain seq x y z
N MET A 1 4.44 30.71 4.22
CA MET A 1 3.26 30.11 4.89
C MET A 1 3.59 29.95 6.37
N LYS A 2 2.78 30.48 7.30
CA LYS A 2 3.10 30.41 8.75
C LYS A 2 2.75 29.03 9.31
N PHE A 3 3.47 28.60 10.35
CA PHE A 3 3.26 27.30 10.99
C PHE A 3 1.86 27.12 11.57
N SER A 4 1.24 28.21 12.05
CA SER A 4 -0.16 28.27 12.48
C SER A 4 -1.13 27.86 11.37
N ASP A 5 -0.88 28.35 10.15
CA ASP A 5 -1.75 28.14 8.99
C ASP A 5 -1.64 26.70 8.51
N MET A 6 -0.42 26.13 8.54
CA MET A 6 -0.18 24.71 8.27
C MET A 6 -0.90 23.81 9.27
N LYS A 7 -0.86 24.16 10.57
CA LYS A 7 -1.54 23.40 11.63
C LYS A 7 -3.06 23.43 11.46
N LEU A 8 -3.63 24.60 11.18
CA LEU A 8 -5.07 24.75 10.95
C LEU A 8 -5.53 23.99 9.69
N GLN A 9 -4.75 24.09 8.60
CA GLN A 9 -5.04 23.36 7.37
C GLN A 9 -4.95 21.83 7.58
N ALA A 10 -3.95 21.36 8.34
CA ALA A 10 -3.83 19.95 8.69
C ALA A 10 -5.03 19.48 9.54
N MET A 11 -5.43 20.24 10.56
CA MET A 11 -6.60 19.92 11.38
C MET A 11 -7.90 19.89 10.56
N ASN A 12 -8.08 20.84 9.65
CA ASN A 12 -9.24 20.89 8.77
C ASN A 12 -9.24 19.74 7.76
N ALA A 13 -8.09 19.36 7.21
CA ALA A 13 -7.96 18.21 6.32
C ALA A 13 -8.28 16.89 7.05
N VAL A 14 -7.83 16.75 8.30
CA VAL A 14 -8.16 15.59 9.15
C VAL A 14 -9.65 15.55 9.47
N ARG A 15 -10.24 16.69 9.86
CA ARG A 15 -11.68 16.77 10.12
C ARG A 15 -12.49 16.45 8.85
N ALA A 16 -12.10 17.00 7.70
CA ALA A 16 -12.74 16.73 6.42
C ALA A 16 -12.66 15.24 6.03
N TYR A 17 -11.55 14.57 6.34
CA TYR A 17 -11.42 13.13 6.13
C TYR A 17 -12.44 12.32 6.95
N PHE A 18 -12.66 12.69 8.22
CA PHE A 18 -13.61 11.99 9.10
C PHE A 18 -15.07 12.42 8.94
N VAL A 19 -15.35 13.58 8.34
CA VAL A 19 -16.71 14.14 8.12
C VAL A 19 -17.17 13.94 6.67
N ARG A 20 -16.65 12.92 5.98
CA ARG A 20 -17.11 12.60 4.62
C ARG A 20 -18.54 12.09 4.61
N ASN A 21 -19.35 12.62 3.70
CA ASN A 21 -20.69 12.12 3.37
C ASN A 21 -20.60 10.86 2.51
N TRP A 22 -19.97 9.80 3.03
CA TRP A 22 -20.01 8.48 2.39
C TRP A 22 -21.15 7.67 2.94
N THR A 23 -21.90 7.06 2.04
CA THR A 23 -22.88 6.05 2.39
C THR A 23 -22.25 4.66 2.28
N ARG A 24 -22.87 3.66 2.92
CA ARG A 24 -22.49 2.26 2.73
C ARG A 24 -22.60 1.84 1.26
N GLU A 25 -23.53 2.44 0.51
CA GLU A 25 -23.76 2.14 -0.91
C GLU A 25 -22.57 2.58 -1.77
N ASP A 26 -21.96 3.74 -1.47
CA ASP A 26 -20.76 4.21 -2.18
C ASP A 26 -19.59 3.24 -2.03
N LEU A 27 -19.42 2.67 -0.83
CA LEU A 27 -18.35 1.70 -0.53
C LEU A 27 -18.64 0.31 -1.14
N MET A 28 -19.91 -0.09 -1.14
CA MET A 28 -20.37 -1.39 -1.66
C MET A 28 -20.64 -1.37 -3.16
N ASN A 29 -20.40 -0.25 -3.85
CA ASN A 29 -20.62 -0.16 -5.28
C ASN A 29 -19.65 -1.07 -6.05
N THR A 30 -20.22 -2.09 -6.69
CA THR A 30 -19.50 -3.09 -7.50
C THR A 30 -19.60 -2.85 -9.00
N GLY A 31 -20.26 -1.77 -9.42
CA GLY A 31 -20.54 -1.46 -10.82
C GLY A 31 -19.31 -1.01 -11.61
N GLU A 32 -19.56 -0.59 -12.85
CA GLU A 32 -18.52 -0.10 -13.74
C GLU A 32 -18.00 1.28 -13.30
N MET A 33 -16.68 1.49 -13.40
CA MET A 33 -16.06 2.78 -13.10
C MET A 33 -16.26 3.78 -14.25
N THR A 34 -16.43 5.07 -13.92
CA THR A 34 -16.36 6.13 -14.93
C THR A 34 -14.97 6.19 -15.56
N GLN A 35 -14.87 6.57 -16.84
CA GLN A 35 -13.60 6.54 -17.58
C GLN A 35 -12.52 7.41 -16.94
N HIS A 36 -12.89 8.59 -16.45
CA HIS A 36 -11.99 9.52 -15.76
C HIS A 36 -11.44 8.93 -14.45
N ALA A 37 -12.31 8.37 -13.62
CA ALA A 37 -11.93 7.76 -12.34
C ALA A 37 -11.07 6.51 -12.55
N TYR A 38 -11.42 5.70 -13.55
CA TYR A 38 -10.67 4.51 -13.95
C TYR A 38 -9.24 4.85 -14.39
N ALA A 39 -9.05 5.86 -15.25
CA ALA A 39 -7.72 6.29 -15.70
C ALA A 39 -6.84 6.76 -14.51
N SER A 40 -7.44 7.48 -13.56
CA SER A 40 -6.77 7.93 -12.35
C SER A 40 -6.37 6.76 -11.44
N LEU A 41 -7.30 5.83 -11.18
CA LEU A 41 -7.07 4.67 -10.33
C LEU A 41 -6.00 3.73 -10.93
N LYS A 42 -6.03 3.51 -12.24
CA LYS A 42 -5.02 2.71 -12.95
C LYS A 42 -3.60 3.29 -12.78
N ARG A 43 -3.46 4.62 -12.83
CA ARG A 43 -2.18 5.30 -12.56
C ARG A 43 -1.74 5.14 -11.10
N VAL A 44 -2.68 5.19 -10.14
CA VAL A 44 -2.38 4.93 -8.73
C VAL A 44 -1.85 3.51 -8.54
N TYR A 45 -2.52 2.50 -9.10
CA TYR A 45 -2.10 1.09 -8.99
C TYR A 45 -0.71 0.87 -9.61
N LEU A 46 -0.46 1.40 -10.80
CA LEU A 46 0.84 1.29 -11.45
C LEU A 46 1.95 1.94 -10.61
N THR A 47 1.70 3.15 -10.11
CA THR A 47 2.69 3.89 -9.31
C THR A 47 2.92 3.22 -7.97
N LEU A 48 1.87 2.65 -7.36
CA LEU A 48 1.98 1.88 -6.12
C LEU A 48 2.76 0.59 -6.33
N PHE A 49 2.53 -0.12 -7.44
CA PHE A 49 3.30 -1.31 -7.80
C PHE A 49 4.80 -0.99 -7.88
N PHE A 50 5.17 0.06 -8.61
CA PHE A 50 6.58 0.48 -8.69
C PHE A 50 7.13 0.95 -7.35
N ALA A 51 6.35 1.68 -6.53
CA ALA A 51 6.79 2.10 -5.19
C ALA A 51 7.07 0.89 -4.29
N MET A 52 6.18 -0.11 -4.28
CA MET A 52 6.37 -1.35 -3.53
C MET A 52 7.54 -2.15 -4.06
N TRP A 53 7.72 -2.22 -5.39
CA TRP A 53 8.88 -2.86 -6.00
C TRP A 53 10.19 -2.17 -5.58
N SER A 54 10.25 -0.84 -5.62
CA SER A 54 11.40 -0.06 -5.15
C SER A 54 11.66 -0.27 -3.66
N PHE A 55 10.61 -0.33 -2.83
CA PHE A 55 10.72 -0.64 -1.41
C PHE A 55 11.31 -2.04 -1.18
N THR A 56 10.76 -3.07 -1.83
CA THR A 56 11.26 -4.44 -1.76
C THR A 56 12.71 -4.52 -2.22
N PHE A 57 13.04 -3.86 -3.33
CA PHE A 57 14.39 -3.82 -3.87
C PHE A 57 15.38 -3.13 -2.92
N GLY A 58 14.98 -2.00 -2.30
CA GLY A 58 15.79 -1.34 -1.28
C GLY A 58 16.06 -2.22 -0.07
N SER A 59 15.03 -2.94 0.41
CA SER A 59 15.16 -3.89 1.51
C SER A 59 16.15 -5.02 1.19
N TYR A 60 16.10 -5.59 -0.01
CA TYR A 60 17.07 -6.61 -0.44
C TYR A 60 18.48 -6.04 -0.64
N LEU A 61 18.63 -4.81 -1.16
CA LEU A 61 19.94 -4.20 -1.30
C LEU A 61 20.62 -3.90 0.04
N HIS A 62 19.87 -3.55 1.08
CA HIS A 62 20.46 -3.47 2.42
C HIS A 62 20.93 -4.85 2.91
N TRP A 63 20.22 -5.93 2.58
CA TRP A 63 20.68 -7.28 2.93
C TRP A 63 22.00 -7.66 2.23
N ILE A 64 22.17 -7.33 0.94
CA ILE A 64 23.38 -7.70 0.16
C ILE A 64 24.57 -6.77 0.45
N TRP A 65 24.32 -5.47 0.56
CA TRP A 65 25.37 -4.43 0.54
C TRP A 65 25.35 -3.50 1.76
N GLU A 66 24.53 -3.79 2.77
CA GLU A 66 24.33 -2.92 3.93
C GLU A 66 23.98 -1.47 3.55
N ALA A 67 23.32 -1.29 2.40
CA ALA A 67 23.01 0.02 1.81
C ALA A 67 22.16 0.91 2.74
N GLY A 68 21.30 0.31 3.55
CA GLY A 68 20.49 0.98 4.57
C GLY A 68 21.27 1.48 5.78
N GLY A 69 20.85 2.62 6.33
CA GLY A 69 21.44 3.25 7.51
C GLY A 69 21.00 4.70 7.63
N ARG A 70 21.79 5.53 8.33
CA ARG A 70 21.46 6.95 8.53
C ARG A 70 21.29 7.72 7.21
N PHE A 71 22.09 7.37 6.19
CA PHE A 71 22.02 8.02 4.88
C PHE A 71 20.70 7.74 4.16
N THR A 72 20.19 6.50 4.17
CA THR A 72 18.92 6.16 3.54
C THR A 72 17.73 6.77 4.29
N VAL A 73 17.82 6.88 5.62
CA VAL A 73 16.83 7.63 6.40
C VAL A 73 16.81 9.10 5.95
N LEU A 74 17.96 9.77 5.92
CA LEU A 74 18.06 11.16 5.46
C LEU A 74 17.59 11.33 4.01
N SER A 75 17.94 10.40 3.12
CA SER A 75 17.51 10.40 1.71
C SER A 75 16.00 10.24 1.58
N SER A 76 15.37 9.38 2.40
CA SER A 76 13.91 9.26 2.43
C SER A 76 13.23 10.55 2.88
N VAL A 77 13.72 11.18 3.95
CA VAL A 77 13.18 12.45 4.47
C VAL A 77 13.35 13.57 3.44
N ALA A 78 14.55 13.69 2.86
CA ALA A 78 14.83 14.67 1.82
C ALA A 78 13.94 14.46 0.59
N SER A 79 13.75 13.21 0.14
CA SER A 79 12.90 12.89 -1.00
C SER A 79 11.44 13.22 -0.75
N LEU A 80 10.92 12.93 0.46
CA LEU A 80 9.56 13.28 0.86
C LEU A 80 9.36 14.80 0.96
N LEU A 81 10.33 15.51 1.53
CA LEU A 81 10.30 16.97 1.60
C LEU A 81 10.33 17.60 0.21
N CYS A 82 11.23 17.14 -0.66
CA CYS A 82 11.28 17.55 -2.07
C CYS A 82 9.97 17.23 -2.79
N LEU A 83 9.35 16.07 -2.54
CA LEU A 83 8.07 15.70 -3.15
C LEU A 83 6.95 16.63 -2.70
N TYR A 84 6.93 17.02 -1.42
CA TYR A 84 5.98 17.98 -0.87
C TYR A 84 6.14 19.38 -1.51
N LEU A 85 7.39 19.82 -1.73
CA LEU A 85 7.69 21.12 -2.31
C LEU A 85 7.53 21.15 -3.85
N THR A 86 7.60 20.01 -4.52
CA THR A 86 7.51 19.93 -5.98
C THR A 86 6.08 20.20 -6.46
N SER A 87 5.94 21.05 -7.49
CA SER A 87 4.64 21.36 -8.11
C SER A 87 3.90 20.11 -8.61
N PRO A 88 2.56 20.02 -8.49
CA PRO A 88 1.74 18.94 -9.06
C PRO A 88 1.94 18.71 -10.57
N SER A 89 2.30 19.76 -11.32
CA SER A 89 2.54 19.68 -12.77
C SER A 89 3.80 18.87 -13.14
N SER A 90 4.76 18.77 -12.23
CA SER A 90 6.03 18.05 -12.46
C SER A 90 5.90 16.56 -12.16
N VAL A 91 4.98 15.88 -12.83
CA VAL A 91 4.58 14.49 -12.57
C VAL A 91 5.77 13.52 -12.53
N ARG A 92 6.66 13.59 -13.53
CA ARG A 92 7.85 12.71 -13.63
C ARG A 92 8.75 12.83 -12.41
N THR A 93 9.06 14.06 -12.00
CA THR A 93 9.92 14.33 -10.84
C THR A 93 9.28 13.80 -9.56
N ARG A 94 7.98 14.01 -9.36
CA ARG A 94 7.26 13.52 -8.18
C ARG A 94 7.25 11.99 -8.10
N VAL A 95 7.06 11.30 -9.23
CA VAL A 95 7.13 9.83 -9.28
C VAL A 95 8.53 9.36 -8.92
N LEU A 96 9.59 9.98 -9.48
CA LEU A 96 10.97 9.62 -9.14
C LEU A 96 11.28 9.84 -7.66
N LEU A 97 10.87 10.98 -7.09
CA LEU A 97 11.05 11.26 -5.67
C LEU A 97 10.31 10.24 -4.78
N LEU A 98 9.12 9.80 -5.20
CA LEU A 98 8.39 8.73 -4.51
C LEU A 98 9.14 7.40 -4.60
N MET A 99 9.71 7.04 -5.74
CA MET A 99 10.51 5.81 -5.89
C MET A 99 11.76 5.86 -5.02
N ILE A 100 12.49 6.99 -5.00
CA ILE A 100 13.68 7.18 -4.15
C ILE A 100 13.31 7.11 -2.67
N ALA A 101 12.19 7.73 -2.27
CA ALA A 101 11.68 7.64 -0.91
C ALA A 101 11.35 6.19 -0.54
N ALA A 102 10.54 5.50 -1.36
CA ALA A 102 10.15 4.11 -1.11
C ALA A 102 11.37 3.18 -1.04
N PHE A 103 12.32 3.32 -1.96
CA PHE A 103 13.59 2.60 -1.95
C PHE A 103 14.38 2.84 -0.67
N SER A 104 14.57 4.11 -0.30
CA SER A 104 15.37 4.48 0.86
C SER A 104 14.72 4.03 2.17
N ILE A 105 13.39 4.04 2.26
CA ILE A 105 12.65 3.49 3.40
C ILE A 105 12.81 1.98 3.43
N GLY A 106 12.68 1.30 2.30
CA GLY A 106 12.91 -0.13 2.18
C GLY A 106 14.31 -0.53 2.65
N ALA A 107 15.34 0.17 2.18
CA ALA A 107 16.72 -0.04 2.63
C ALA A 107 16.89 0.23 4.13
N SER A 108 16.26 1.27 4.68
CA SER A 108 16.34 1.59 6.11
C SER A 108 15.67 0.54 6.99
N ILE A 109 14.52 0.02 6.56
CA ILE A 109 13.81 -1.09 7.22
C ILE A 109 14.53 -2.43 6.97
N GLY A 110 15.40 -2.48 5.96
CA GLY A 110 16.21 -3.65 5.61
C GLY A 110 17.02 -4.23 6.77
N ILE A 111 17.32 -3.47 7.82
CA ILE A 111 17.95 -4.00 9.04
C ILE A 111 17.07 -5.07 9.68
N PHE A 112 15.75 -4.83 9.74
CA PHE A 112 14.78 -5.84 10.20
C PHE A 112 14.73 -7.01 9.24
N THR A 113 14.83 -6.76 7.93
CA THR A 113 14.90 -7.81 6.90
C THR A 113 16.12 -8.71 7.12
N LYS A 114 17.31 -8.15 7.39
CA LYS A 114 18.53 -8.89 7.72
C LYS A 114 18.35 -9.73 8.98
N TYR A 115 17.82 -9.13 10.05
CA TYR A 115 17.50 -9.83 11.30
C TYR A 115 16.51 -10.98 11.11
N PHE A 116 15.41 -10.75 10.38
CA PHE A 116 14.43 -11.80 10.10
C PHE A 116 15.00 -12.88 9.18
N PHE A 117 15.90 -12.53 8.26
CA PHE A 117 16.54 -13.48 7.36
C PHE A 117 17.47 -14.45 8.12
N GLU A 118 18.16 -13.95 9.15
CA GLU A 118 18.96 -14.79 10.06
C GLU A 118 18.10 -15.76 10.88
N ILE A 119 16.86 -15.39 11.19
CA ILE A 119 15.90 -16.25 11.90
C ILE A 119 15.25 -17.27 10.96
N ASP A 120 14.72 -16.79 9.83
CA ASP A 120 13.94 -17.57 8.87
C ASP A 120 13.94 -16.85 7.51
N GLN A 121 14.74 -17.37 6.59
CA GLN A 121 14.89 -16.83 5.22
C GLN A 121 13.56 -16.86 4.45
N GLU A 122 12.77 -17.89 4.67
CA GLU A 122 11.51 -18.10 3.96
C GLU A 122 10.46 -17.08 4.40
N LEU A 123 10.43 -16.74 5.70
CA LEU A 123 9.55 -15.73 6.26
C LEU A 123 9.74 -14.35 5.60
N VAL A 124 10.99 -13.96 5.34
CA VAL A 124 11.32 -12.66 4.72
C VAL A 124 10.76 -12.56 3.31
N PHE A 125 10.97 -13.59 2.49
CA PHE A 125 10.45 -13.64 1.13
C PHE A 125 8.91 -13.60 1.14
N ARG A 126 8.29 -14.38 2.04
CA ARG A 126 6.84 -14.45 2.23
C ARG A 126 6.23 -13.16 2.79
N LEU A 127 7.00 -12.31 3.46
CA LEU A 127 6.52 -11.02 3.96
C LEU A 127 6.58 -9.93 2.88
N LEU A 128 7.67 -9.89 2.10
CA LEU A 128 7.95 -8.79 1.17
C LEU A 128 7.39 -9.00 -0.24
N ALA A 129 7.37 -10.23 -0.75
CA ALA A 129 6.96 -10.50 -2.13
C ALA A 129 5.43 -10.44 -2.35
N PRO A 130 4.58 -11.04 -1.48
CA PRO A 130 3.14 -11.06 -1.71
C PRO A 130 2.45 -9.69 -1.80
N PRO A 131 2.75 -8.68 -0.96
CA PRO A 131 2.18 -7.34 -1.12
C PRO A 131 2.47 -6.73 -2.50
N THR A 132 3.72 -6.83 -2.97
CA THR A 132 4.15 -6.28 -4.27
C THR A 132 3.48 -7.02 -5.42
N LEU A 133 3.44 -8.36 -5.38
CA LEU A 133 2.76 -9.17 -6.39
C LEU A 133 1.24 -8.95 -6.38
N GLY A 134 0.61 -8.86 -5.22
CA GLY A 134 -0.83 -8.60 -5.07
C GLY A 134 -1.24 -7.28 -5.70
N ILE A 135 -0.48 -6.21 -5.51
CA ILE A 135 -0.73 -4.92 -6.18
C ILE A 135 -0.49 -5.04 -7.69
N GLY A 136 0.53 -5.80 -8.11
CA GLY A 136 0.76 -6.12 -9.51
C GLY A 136 -0.44 -6.81 -10.16
N PHE A 137 -1.03 -7.81 -9.50
CA PHE A 137 -2.25 -8.48 -9.95
C PHE A 137 -3.45 -7.54 -10.03
N ILE A 138 -3.63 -6.65 -9.04
CA ILE A 138 -4.70 -5.63 -9.08
C ILE A 138 -4.49 -4.69 -10.28
N TRP A 139 -3.25 -4.23 -10.50
CA TRP A 139 -2.93 -3.37 -11.63
C TRP A 139 -3.22 -4.07 -12.96
N VAL A 140 -2.71 -5.29 -13.14
CA VAL A 140 -2.93 -6.10 -14.35
C VAL A 140 -4.43 -6.36 -14.56
N GLY A 141 -5.15 -6.78 -13.52
CA GLY A 141 -6.61 -6.94 -13.59
C GLY A 141 -7.33 -5.67 -14.00
N SER A 142 -6.89 -4.52 -13.47
CA SER A 142 -7.42 -3.21 -13.87
C SER A 142 -7.06 -2.79 -15.29
N THR A 143 -6.20 -3.51 -16.02
CA THR A 143 -5.98 -3.25 -17.45
C THR A 143 -7.02 -3.93 -18.34
N TYR A 144 -7.61 -5.03 -17.87
CA TYR A 144 -8.55 -5.85 -18.64
C TYR A 144 -10.01 -5.47 -18.43
N THR A 145 -10.37 -4.94 -17.27
CA THR A 145 -11.76 -4.61 -16.95
C THR A 145 -11.89 -3.32 -16.16
N ARG A 146 -13.00 -2.62 -16.38
CA ARG A 146 -13.45 -1.44 -15.63
C ARG A 146 -14.45 -1.78 -14.54
N GLU A 147 -14.89 -3.04 -14.47
CA GLU A 147 -15.81 -3.49 -13.45
C GLU A 147 -15.09 -3.65 -12.11
N ARG A 148 -15.55 -2.90 -11.11
CA ARG A 148 -15.04 -2.97 -9.73
C ARG A 148 -15.11 -4.40 -9.20
N SER A 149 -16.25 -5.06 -9.43
CA SER A 149 -16.50 -6.43 -8.95
C SER A 149 -15.43 -7.42 -9.43
N ALA A 150 -15.02 -7.33 -10.70
CA ALA A 150 -14.08 -8.25 -11.30
C ALA A 150 -12.67 -8.05 -10.73
N ILE A 151 -12.23 -6.78 -10.58
CA ILE A 151 -10.93 -6.43 -9.99
C ILE A 151 -10.85 -6.92 -8.53
N TYR A 152 -11.90 -6.68 -7.73
CA TYR A 152 -11.89 -7.05 -6.31
C TYR A 152 -12.08 -8.54 -6.08
N LYS A 153 -12.85 -9.24 -6.91
CA LYS A 153 -12.90 -10.71 -6.90
C LYS A 153 -11.53 -11.32 -7.21
N GLY A 154 -10.78 -10.76 -8.16
CA GLY A 154 -9.40 -11.17 -8.43
C GLY A 154 -8.46 -10.98 -7.22
N CYS A 155 -8.59 -9.84 -6.55
CA CYS A 155 -7.87 -9.53 -5.31
C CYS A 155 -8.18 -10.54 -4.18
N LEU A 156 -9.46 -10.86 -3.98
CA LEU A 156 -9.90 -11.86 -3.01
C LEU A 156 -9.37 -13.25 -3.37
N PHE A 157 -9.46 -13.63 -4.64
CA PHE A 157 -8.95 -14.92 -5.13
C PHE A 157 -7.45 -15.07 -4.89
N TYR A 158 -6.65 -14.04 -5.20
CA TYR A 158 -5.21 -14.04 -4.91
C TYR A 158 -4.93 -14.21 -3.41
N SER A 159 -5.68 -13.51 -2.56
CA SER A 159 -5.53 -13.60 -1.10
C SER A 159 -5.90 -14.99 -0.57
N CYS A 160 -6.98 -15.59 -1.06
CA CYS A 160 -7.37 -16.95 -0.71
C CYS A 160 -6.35 -17.98 -1.20
N LEU A 161 -5.82 -17.82 -2.43
CA LEU A 161 -4.81 -18.70 -2.97
C LEU A 161 -3.52 -18.67 -2.14
N LEU A 162 -3.11 -17.47 -1.71
CA LEU A 162 -1.94 -17.29 -0.84
C LEU A 162 -2.15 -17.91 0.55
N PHE A 163 -3.35 -17.77 1.10
CA PHE A 163 -3.72 -18.40 2.37
C PHE A 163 -3.72 -19.93 2.23
N TYR A 164 -4.32 -20.46 1.16
CA TYR A 164 -4.37 -21.89 0.88
C TYR A 164 -2.98 -22.48 0.65
N SER A 165 -2.13 -21.84 -0.16
CA SER A 165 -0.76 -22.33 -0.40
C SER A 165 0.06 -22.35 0.90
N THR A 166 -0.13 -21.34 1.75
CA THR A 166 0.54 -21.25 3.05
C THR A 166 0.04 -22.32 4.03
N PHE A 167 -1.26 -22.56 4.05
CA PHE A 167 -1.87 -23.62 4.87
C PHE A 167 -1.41 -25.02 4.45
N ASN A 168 -1.39 -25.30 3.14
CA ASN A 168 -0.90 -26.59 2.64
C ASN A 168 0.59 -26.78 2.91
N ALA A 169 1.41 -25.74 2.73
CA ALA A 169 2.81 -25.79 3.10
C ALA A 169 2.98 -26.08 4.61
N SER A 170 2.15 -25.46 5.45
CA SER A 170 2.19 -25.63 6.91
C SER A 170 1.73 -27.00 7.40
N ASN A 171 0.86 -27.68 6.67
CA ASN A 171 0.42 -29.05 6.98
C ASN A 171 1.35 -30.14 6.45
N SER A 172 2.39 -29.75 5.70
CA SER A 172 3.47 -30.67 5.34
C SER A 172 4.20 -31.09 6.62
N GLU A 173 4.51 -32.40 6.77
CA GLU A 173 5.24 -32.97 7.92
C GLU A 173 6.60 -32.29 8.21
N TYR A 174 7.07 -31.45 7.28
CA TYR A 174 8.34 -30.73 7.35
C TYR A 174 8.28 -29.39 8.10
N ILE A 175 7.10 -28.82 8.39
CA ILE A 175 6.98 -27.49 8.99
C ILE A 175 6.58 -27.57 10.46
N ASP A 176 7.40 -26.99 11.34
CA ASP A 176 7.11 -26.88 12.77
C ASP A 176 5.87 -26.01 13.06
N SER A 177 5.15 -26.33 14.14
CA SER A 177 3.92 -25.65 14.55
C SER A 177 4.13 -24.14 14.78
N HIS A 178 5.29 -23.73 15.29
CA HIS A 178 5.59 -22.31 15.48
C HIS A 178 5.76 -21.56 14.16
N THR A 179 6.36 -22.19 13.15
CA THR A 179 6.52 -21.63 11.80
C THR A 179 5.16 -21.48 11.11
N ALA A 180 4.30 -22.49 11.20
CA ALA A 180 2.92 -22.43 10.71
C ALA A 180 2.13 -21.25 11.32
N HIS A 181 2.25 -21.04 12.63
CA HIS A 181 1.58 -19.93 13.33
C HIS A 181 2.10 -18.55 12.88
N ARG A 182 3.41 -18.40 12.63
CA ARG A 182 3.99 -17.16 12.07
C ARG A 182 3.49 -16.91 10.65
N MET A 183 3.46 -17.95 9.83
CA MET A 183 2.96 -17.88 8.46
C MET A 183 1.49 -17.45 8.39
N LEU A 184 0.64 -17.98 9.29
CA LEU A 184 -0.76 -17.56 9.42
C LEU A 184 -0.89 -16.05 9.71
N LYS A 185 -0.05 -15.51 10.62
CA LYS A 185 -0.04 -14.07 10.91
C LYS A 185 0.33 -13.24 9.69
N VAL A 186 1.31 -13.67 8.90
CA VAL A 186 1.69 -13.00 7.64
C VAL A 186 0.52 -12.99 6.66
N CYS A 187 -0.20 -14.09 6.49
CA CYS A 187 -1.38 -14.15 5.62
C CYS A 187 -2.51 -13.23 6.10
N ILE A 188 -2.77 -13.16 7.41
CA ILE A 188 -3.79 -12.25 7.96
C ILE A 188 -3.42 -10.79 7.68
N VAL A 189 -2.17 -10.39 7.95
CA VAL A 189 -1.68 -9.03 7.67
C VAL A 189 -1.79 -8.71 6.18
N PHE A 190 -1.43 -9.66 5.32
CA PHE A 190 -1.58 -9.51 3.88
C PHE A 190 -3.05 -9.35 3.44
N ALA A 191 -3.96 -10.16 3.96
CA ALA A 191 -5.39 -10.06 3.66
C ALA A 191 -5.97 -8.70 4.10
N LEU A 192 -5.56 -8.19 5.28
CA LEU A 192 -5.92 -6.85 5.75
C LEU A 192 -5.35 -5.76 4.84
N PHE A 193 -4.11 -5.90 4.36
CA PHE A 193 -3.50 -4.98 3.41
C PHE A 193 -4.27 -4.95 2.08
N MET A 194 -4.63 -6.11 1.53
CA MET A 194 -5.41 -6.18 0.29
C MET A 194 -6.81 -5.61 0.46
N GLY A 195 -7.48 -5.91 1.58
CA GLY A 195 -8.76 -5.28 1.94
C GLY A 195 -8.65 -3.76 2.06
N TYR A 196 -7.54 -3.26 2.61
CA TYR A 196 -7.25 -1.83 2.64
C TYR A 196 -7.15 -1.22 1.23
N ILE A 197 -6.42 -1.87 0.32
CA ILE A 197 -6.34 -1.40 -1.07
C ILE A 197 -7.73 -1.33 -1.71
N VAL A 198 -8.59 -2.33 -1.49
CA VAL A 198 -9.97 -2.32 -2.01
C VAL A 198 -10.77 -1.14 -1.48
N VAL A 199 -10.77 -0.90 -0.17
CA VAL A 199 -11.47 0.23 0.47
C VAL A 199 -10.93 1.57 -0.06
N TYR A 200 -9.62 1.70 -0.16
CA TYR A 200 -9.00 2.93 -0.65
C TYR A 200 -9.23 3.16 -2.15
N SER A 201 -9.39 2.10 -2.93
CA SER A 201 -9.80 2.24 -4.33
C SER A 201 -11.20 2.82 -4.43
N GLN A 202 -12.13 2.43 -3.56
CA GLN A 202 -13.46 3.04 -3.50
C GLN A 202 -13.38 4.52 -3.08
N GLU A 203 -12.49 4.85 -2.13
CA GLU A 203 -12.20 6.23 -1.75
C GLU A 203 -11.74 7.08 -2.94
N ILE A 204 -10.77 6.58 -3.70
CA ILE A 204 -10.25 7.25 -4.91
C ILE A 204 -11.38 7.43 -5.93
N LEU A 205 -12.19 6.40 -6.14
CA LEU A 205 -13.27 6.46 -7.11
C LEU A 205 -14.31 7.51 -6.71
N TYR A 206 -14.69 7.57 -5.44
CA TYR A 206 -15.57 8.60 -4.91
C TYR A 206 -14.97 10.00 -5.13
N ASP A 207 -13.72 10.21 -4.71
CA ASP A 207 -13.06 11.52 -4.85
C ASP A 207 -12.95 11.97 -6.32
N ALA A 208 -12.85 11.01 -7.25
CA ALA A 208 -12.73 11.31 -8.68
C ALA A 208 -14.00 11.93 -9.27
N HIS A 209 -15.13 11.88 -8.54
CA HIS A 209 -16.38 12.52 -8.94
C HIS A 209 -16.33 14.03 -8.69
N PHE A 210 -15.47 14.48 -7.77
CA PHE A 210 -15.40 15.89 -7.33
C PHE A 210 -14.23 16.66 -7.95
N GLY A 211 -13.34 16.00 -8.70
CA GLY A 211 -12.26 16.69 -9.41
C GLY A 211 -11.10 15.79 -9.81
N GLU A 212 -10.01 16.43 -10.26
CA GLU A 212 -8.79 15.75 -10.64
C GLU A 212 -8.07 15.13 -9.43
N ILE A 213 -7.60 13.90 -9.61
CA ILE A 213 -6.86 13.18 -8.59
C ILE A 213 -5.37 13.26 -8.84
N ASN A 214 -4.65 13.83 -7.87
CA ASN A 214 -3.20 13.72 -7.82
C ASN A 214 -2.80 12.28 -7.43
N PHE A 215 -2.60 11.42 -8.43
CA PHE A 215 -2.31 10.01 -8.21
C PHE A 215 -1.04 9.77 -7.40
N VAL A 216 -0.01 10.62 -7.53
CA VAL A 216 1.24 10.48 -6.76
C VAL A 216 1.00 10.69 -5.26
N ASN A 217 0.21 11.70 -4.90
CA ASN A 217 -0.18 11.94 -3.50
C ASN A 217 -1.06 10.82 -2.95
N ARG A 218 -1.93 10.26 -3.79
CA ARG A 218 -2.75 9.11 -3.40
C ARG A 218 -1.89 7.87 -3.17
N THR A 219 -0.95 7.57 -4.06
CA THR A 219 0.01 6.47 -3.87
C THR A 219 0.84 6.66 -2.62
N LEU A 220 1.38 7.87 -2.39
CA LEU A 220 2.11 8.21 -1.17
C LEU A 220 1.25 7.96 0.07
N SER A 221 0.00 8.41 0.05
CA SER A 221 -0.93 8.18 1.17
C SER A 221 -1.16 6.69 1.42
N ILE A 222 -1.37 5.88 0.37
CA ILE A 222 -1.52 4.42 0.52
C ILE A 222 -0.28 3.80 1.16
N PHE A 223 0.90 4.16 0.65
CA PHE A 223 2.17 3.62 1.08
C PHE A 223 2.44 3.86 2.58
N PHE A 224 1.99 5.00 3.13
CA PHE A 224 2.20 5.35 4.55
C PHE A 224 1.01 5.09 5.49
N ARG A 225 -0.23 4.91 4.99
CA ARG A 225 -1.46 4.87 5.83
C ARG A 225 -1.84 3.50 6.39
N LEU A 226 -1.06 2.44 6.16
CA LEU A 226 -1.26 1.11 6.76
C LEU A 226 -1.69 1.11 8.26
N PRO A 227 -1.14 1.98 9.14
CA PRO A 227 -1.57 2.06 10.56
C PRO A 227 -2.92 2.75 10.80
N GLY A 228 -3.27 3.78 10.02
CA GLY A 228 -4.55 4.49 10.16
C GLY A 228 -5.76 3.66 9.68
N ILE A 229 -5.48 2.78 8.71
CA ILE A 229 -6.25 1.60 8.27
C ILE A 229 -6.98 0.88 9.41
N LEU A 230 -6.13 0.16 10.14
CA LEU A 230 -6.45 -0.66 11.31
C LEU A 230 -7.27 0.10 12.35
N VAL A 231 -6.92 1.36 12.63
CA VAL A 231 -7.63 2.18 13.61
C VAL A 231 -9.05 2.55 13.14
N HIS A 232 -9.23 2.86 11.86
CA HIS A 232 -10.54 3.24 11.33
C HIS A 232 -11.47 2.04 11.13
N THR A 233 -10.95 0.93 10.60
CA THR A 233 -11.70 -0.33 10.47
C THR A 233 -12.08 -0.89 11.84
N ALA A 234 -11.18 -0.84 12.83
CA ALA A 234 -11.50 -1.20 14.21
C ALA A 234 -12.62 -0.31 14.78
N ARG A 235 -12.59 1.01 14.51
CA ARG A 235 -13.62 1.95 14.99
C ARG A 235 -14.98 1.73 14.35
N LEU A 236 -15.04 1.35 13.07
CA LEU A 236 -16.29 1.04 12.36
C LEU A 236 -16.88 -0.29 12.83
N CYS A 237 -16.06 -1.32 13.06
CA CYS A 237 -16.52 -2.59 13.63
C CYS A 237 -16.95 -2.49 15.10
N LEU A 238 -16.42 -1.53 15.88
CA LEU A 238 -16.81 -1.28 17.28
C LEU A 238 -18.03 -0.35 17.43
N ARG A 239 -18.59 0.14 16.31
CA ARG A 239 -19.80 0.99 16.28
C ARG A 239 -21.00 0.33 15.60
N ALA A 240 -20.86 -0.93 15.17
CA ALA A 240 -21.97 -1.79 14.74
C ALA A 240 -22.33 -2.75 15.87
#